data_AF-A0A2H6KDF3-F1
#
_entry.id   AF-A0A2H6KDF3-F1
#
_cell.length_a   1.000
_cell.length_b   1.000
_cell.length_c   1.000
_cell.angle_alpha   90.00
_cell.angle_beta   90.00
_cell.angle_gamma   90.00
#
_symmetry.space_group_name_H-M   'P 1'
#
loop_
_entity.id
_entity.type
_entity.pdbx_description
1 polymer ?
#
loop_
_entity_poly.entity_id
_entity_poly.type
_entity_poly.pdbx_seq_one_letter_code
_entity_poly.pdbx_strand_id
1 'polypeptide(L)'
;MVYFSLIEAPHNLKEGIDWLMALRGTDAEANLKALGAAVHHLLADKPVGLTKIESLEFIKHITKEFLERKHIKNQEFVQTLLCRFNGPMDKSNLPLKRCFRKIDGDYDNIVKGLRLKPDSMGLCLGRVAYGCDKFLKHMKIPDEYKSAYSSKATWESSCAQDPEACAVVFVGIAPMLYTGLRSLKDATEAANADEKDEGARRRLRKVLRAVGYRRSKRRSNISVPFMSQALGDVDKDVLDILYDFAGFWAFY
;
A
#
# COMPACT_ATOMS: atom_id res chain seq x y z
N MET A 1 2.60 18.16 8.02
CA MET A 1 3.18 17.28 9.06
C MET A 1 4.37 16.58 8.45
N VAL A 2 5.46 16.46 9.21
CA VAL A 2 6.63 15.68 8.85
C VAL A 2 6.75 14.61 9.94
N TYR A 3 6.79 13.34 9.56
CA TYR A 3 6.92 12.20 10.45
C TYR A 3 8.39 11.98 10.81
N PHE A 4 8.63 11.61 12.06
CA PHE A 4 9.96 11.35 12.61
C PHE A 4 10.23 9.87 12.84
N SER A 5 9.20 9.02 12.76
CA SER A 5 9.32 7.58 12.90
C SER A 5 8.50 6.81 11.86
N LEU A 6 8.99 5.63 11.45
CA LEU A 6 8.26 4.69 10.60
C LEU A 6 7.09 3.99 11.31
N ILE A 7 6.95 4.13 12.63
CA ILE A 7 5.75 3.64 13.33
C ILE A 7 4.56 4.62 13.21
N GLU A 8 4.81 5.85 12.75
CA GLU A 8 3.76 6.84 12.50
C GLU A 8 3.07 6.55 11.16
N ALA A 9 1.78 6.25 11.22
CA ALA A 9 1.05 5.80 10.05
C ALA A 9 0.75 6.93 9.04
N PRO A 10 0.94 6.67 7.74
CA PRO A 10 0.56 7.58 6.67
C PRO A 10 -0.97 7.69 6.55
N HIS A 11 -1.45 8.85 6.10
CA HIS A 11 -2.89 9.14 5.96
C HIS A 11 -3.34 9.21 4.50
N ASN A 12 -2.44 9.00 3.54
CA ASN A 12 -2.76 8.92 2.11
C ASN A 12 -1.66 8.19 1.32
N LEU A 13 -1.97 7.84 0.07
CA LEU A 13 -1.05 7.12 -0.80
C LEU A 13 0.32 7.79 -0.93
N LYS A 14 0.40 9.12 -1.12
CA LYS A 14 1.70 9.82 -1.20
C LYS A 14 2.53 9.55 0.05
N GLU A 15 1.92 9.70 1.22
CA GLU A 15 2.59 9.43 2.50
C GLU A 15 2.97 7.95 2.64
N GLY A 16 2.12 7.02 2.19
CA GLY A 16 2.45 5.58 2.20
C GLY A 16 3.61 5.23 1.27
N ILE A 17 3.72 5.90 0.11
CA ILE A 17 4.88 5.75 -0.78
C ILE A 17 6.13 6.37 -0.14
N ASP A 18 6.01 7.53 0.50
CA ASP A 18 7.14 8.15 1.22
C ASP A 18 7.60 7.26 2.38
N TRP A 19 6.67 6.62 3.09
CA TRP A 19 6.96 5.63 4.14
C TRP A 19 7.79 4.48 3.58
N LEU A 20 7.38 3.90 2.44
CA LEU A 20 8.14 2.83 1.77
C LEU A 20 9.54 3.29 1.37
N MET A 21 9.69 4.54 0.90
CA MET A 21 11.01 5.06 0.52
C MET A 21 11.91 5.30 1.74
N ALA A 22 11.34 5.77 2.84
CA ALA A 22 12.06 5.97 4.09
C ALA A 22 12.48 4.62 4.71
N LEU A 23 11.58 3.62 4.69
CA LEU A 23 11.86 2.25 5.09
C LEU A 23 13.02 1.62 4.29
N ARG A 24 13.04 1.81 2.97
CA ARG A 24 14.13 1.31 2.12
C ARG A 24 15.49 1.83 2.58
N GLY A 25 15.57 3.09 3.03
CA GLY A 25 16.81 3.68 3.51
C GLY A 25 17.97 3.54 2.52
N THR A 26 19.18 3.38 3.05
CA THR A 26 20.40 3.14 2.26
C THR A 26 20.64 1.67 1.96
N ASP A 27 20.14 0.75 2.80
CA ASP A 27 20.22 -0.70 2.61
C ASP A 27 18.83 -1.30 2.38
N ALA A 28 18.33 -1.10 1.16
CA ALA A 28 16.99 -1.54 0.80
C ALA A 28 16.82 -3.05 0.87
N GLU A 29 17.87 -3.83 0.59
CA GLU A 29 17.77 -5.28 0.60
C GLU A 29 17.62 -5.81 2.02
N ALA A 30 18.48 -5.37 2.95
CA ALA A 30 18.41 -5.80 4.34
C ALA A 30 17.09 -5.37 4.99
N ASN A 31 16.68 -4.10 4.81
CA ASN A 31 15.49 -3.55 5.46
C ASN A 31 14.20 -4.23 4.98
N LEU A 32 14.08 -4.51 3.67
CA LEU A 32 12.90 -5.18 3.14
C LEU A 32 12.85 -6.67 3.49
N LYS A 33 14.01 -7.36 3.59
CA LYS A 33 14.07 -8.72 4.13
C LYS A 33 13.65 -8.76 5.59
N ALA A 34 14.15 -7.83 6.40
CA ALA A 34 13.81 -7.74 7.82
C ALA A 34 12.32 -7.43 8.02
N LEU A 35 11.74 -6.50 7.25
CA LEU A 35 10.29 -6.26 7.26
C LEU A 35 9.52 -7.51 6.80
N GLY A 36 9.99 -8.20 5.76
CA GLY A 36 9.38 -9.44 5.28
C GLY A 36 9.33 -10.53 6.35
N ALA A 37 10.41 -10.69 7.11
CA ALA A 37 10.46 -11.60 8.25
C ALA A 37 9.51 -11.16 9.38
N ALA A 38 9.45 -9.86 9.68
CA ALA A 38 8.55 -9.33 10.71
C ALA A 38 7.07 -9.48 10.32
N VAL A 39 6.72 -9.24 9.06
CA VAL A 39 5.37 -9.51 8.54
C VAL A 39 5.08 -11.01 8.61
N HIS A 40 5.99 -11.87 8.18
CA HIS A 40 5.81 -13.31 8.31
C HIS A 40 5.53 -13.73 9.75
N HIS A 41 6.34 -13.24 10.70
CA HIS A 41 6.18 -13.50 12.13
C HIS A 41 4.81 -13.03 12.65
N LEU A 42 4.46 -11.77 12.38
CA LEU A 42 3.16 -11.18 12.74
C LEU A 42 1.98 -12.03 12.23
N LEU A 43 2.10 -12.54 11.01
CA LEU A 43 1.08 -13.37 10.37
C LEU A 43 1.07 -14.83 10.89
N ALA A 44 2.20 -15.36 11.36
CA ALA A 44 2.33 -16.74 11.82
C ALA A 44 1.89 -16.93 13.28
N ASP A 45 2.24 -15.96 14.13
CA ASP A 45 2.16 -16.08 15.58
C ASP A 45 0.80 -15.71 16.15
N LYS A 46 0.07 -14.82 15.48
CA LYS A 46 -1.19 -14.31 15.99
C LYS A 46 -2.37 -15.04 15.34
N PRO A 47 -3.13 -15.86 16.10
CA PRO A 47 -4.23 -16.63 15.55
C PRO A 47 -5.31 -15.70 15.02
N VAL A 48 -5.70 -15.98 13.79
CA VAL A 48 -6.76 -15.31 13.04
C VAL A 48 -8.02 -15.08 13.88
N GLY A 49 -8.40 -13.82 14.08
CA GLY A 49 -9.65 -13.37 14.68
C GLY A 49 -9.67 -13.32 16.21
N LEU A 50 -8.52 -13.54 16.87
CA LEU A 50 -8.45 -13.65 18.34
C LEU A 50 -7.53 -12.63 19.01
N THR A 51 -6.71 -11.89 18.27
CA THR A 51 -5.75 -10.95 18.86
C THR A 51 -6.08 -9.52 18.48
N LYS A 52 -6.49 -8.67 19.43
CA LYS A 52 -6.59 -7.23 19.19
C LYS A 52 -5.19 -6.60 19.26
N ILE A 53 -4.77 -5.95 18.19
CA ILE A 53 -3.56 -5.13 18.17
C ILE A 53 -4.02 -3.68 18.13
N GLU A 54 -3.91 -2.96 19.25
CA GLU A 54 -4.43 -1.59 19.37
C GLU A 54 -3.85 -0.65 18.29
N SER A 55 -2.55 -0.76 18.03
CA SER A 55 -1.89 -0.01 16.96
C SER A 55 -2.46 -0.32 15.58
N LEU A 56 -2.86 -1.56 15.33
CA LEU A 56 -3.47 -1.95 14.07
C LEU A 56 -4.87 -1.33 13.94
N GLU A 57 -5.69 -1.34 14.98
CA GLU A 57 -7.03 -0.72 14.97
C GLU A 57 -6.98 0.78 14.70
N PHE A 58 -5.99 1.48 15.27
CA PHE A 58 -5.75 2.89 14.95
C PHE A 58 -5.45 3.10 13.46
N ILE A 59 -4.58 2.27 12.88
CA ILE A 59 -4.22 2.36 11.46
C ILE A 59 -5.41 1.93 10.57
N LYS A 60 -6.23 0.98 11.02
CA LYS A 60 -7.48 0.57 10.37
C LYS A 60 -8.39 1.77 10.16
N HIS A 61 -8.53 2.58 11.21
CA HIS A 61 -9.33 3.80 11.16
C HIS A 61 -8.79 4.78 10.12
N ILE A 62 -7.48 5.07 10.15
CA ILE A 62 -6.83 5.96 9.17
C ILE A 62 -7.01 5.44 7.73
N THR A 63 -6.78 4.15 7.51
CA THR A 63 -6.94 3.52 6.19
C THR A 63 -8.39 3.59 5.74
N LYS A 64 -9.36 3.34 6.62
CA LYS A 64 -10.80 3.46 6.31
C LYS A 64 -11.17 4.90 5.92
N GLU A 65 -10.73 5.91 6.67
CA GLU A 65 -10.95 7.32 6.32
C GLU A 65 -10.40 7.67 4.93
N PHE A 66 -9.24 7.12 4.57
CA PHE A 66 -8.70 7.25 3.22
C PHE A 66 -9.62 6.62 2.18
N LEU A 67 -10.03 5.37 2.37
CA LEU A 67 -10.90 4.64 1.44
C LEU A 67 -12.26 5.33 1.24
N GLU A 68 -12.77 6.03 2.26
CA GLU A 68 -14.04 6.75 2.20
C GLU A 68 -13.97 8.11 1.47
N ARG A 69 -12.81 8.52 0.95
CA ARG A 69 -12.67 9.78 0.22
C ARG A 69 -13.54 9.80 -1.04
N LYS A 70 -14.30 10.90 -1.22
CA LYS A 70 -15.29 11.13 -2.29
C LYS A 70 -14.88 10.71 -3.71
N HIS A 71 -13.60 10.81 -4.06
CA HIS A 71 -13.12 10.56 -5.42
C HIS A 71 -12.57 9.14 -5.66
N ILE A 72 -12.52 8.30 -4.63
CA ILE A 72 -12.11 6.90 -4.73
C ILE A 72 -13.13 5.93 -4.13
N LYS A 73 -13.90 6.35 -3.12
CA LYS A 73 -14.89 5.53 -2.40
C LYS A 73 -15.78 4.68 -3.29
N ASN A 74 -16.30 5.24 -4.37
CA ASN A 74 -17.32 4.60 -5.21
C ASN A 74 -16.76 3.60 -6.25
N GLN A 75 -15.45 3.36 -6.26
CA GLN A 75 -14.86 2.34 -7.12
C GLN A 75 -15.14 0.94 -6.54
N GLU A 76 -15.47 -0.03 -7.39
CA GLU A 76 -15.87 -1.37 -6.98
C GLU A 76 -14.84 -2.03 -6.05
N PHE A 77 -13.56 -2.00 -6.43
CA PHE A 77 -12.48 -2.57 -5.61
C PHE A 77 -12.28 -1.85 -4.27
N VAL A 78 -12.68 -0.58 -4.15
CA VAL A 78 -12.67 0.16 -2.87
C VAL A 78 -13.85 -0.26 -2.02
N GLN A 79 -15.03 -0.41 -2.61
CA GLN A 79 -16.22 -0.92 -1.92
C GLN A 79 -16.01 -2.33 -1.40
N THR A 80 -15.40 -3.22 -2.19
CA THR A 80 -15.05 -4.58 -1.76
C THR A 80 -14.19 -4.56 -0.49
N LEU A 81 -13.19 -3.69 -0.42
CA LEU A 81 -12.36 -3.55 0.78
C LEU A 81 -13.13 -2.92 1.93
N LEU A 82 -13.90 -1.84 1.69
CA LEU A 82 -14.74 -1.23 2.73
C LEU A 82 -15.76 -2.21 3.34
N CYS A 83 -16.36 -3.09 2.52
CA CYS A 83 -17.22 -4.16 2.99
C CYS A 83 -16.48 -5.12 3.93
N ARG A 84 -15.23 -5.48 3.61
CA ARG A 84 -14.39 -6.32 4.49
C ARG A 84 -13.99 -5.61 5.79
N PHE A 85 -13.81 -4.30 5.75
CA PHE A 85 -13.51 -3.50 6.95
C PHE A 85 -14.71 -3.40 7.91
N ASN A 86 -15.94 -3.39 7.37
CA ASN A 86 -17.16 -3.12 8.13
C ASN A 86 -17.99 -4.37 8.48
N GLY A 87 -17.83 -5.45 7.72
CA GLY A 87 -18.60 -6.68 7.90
C GLY A 87 -17.87 -7.70 8.80
N PRO A 88 -18.63 -8.59 9.48
CA PRO A 88 -18.04 -9.80 10.04
C PRO A 88 -17.44 -10.62 8.89
N MET A 89 -16.21 -11.08 9.06
CA MET A 89 -15.56 -11.82 7.98
C MET A 89 -16.25 -13.16 7.73
N ASP A 90 -16.65 -13.38 6.48
CA ASP A 90 -16.83 -14.72 5.94
C ASP A 90 -15.46 -15.39 5.79
N LYS A 91 -15.14 -16.27 6.74
CA LYS A 91 -13.88 -17.03 6.78
C LYS A 91 -13.74 -17.99 5.60
N SER A 92 -14.76 -18.20 4.76
CA SER A 92 -14.73 -19.20 3.69
C SER A 92 -14.11 -18.71 2.37
N ASN A 93 -14.00 -17.39 2.11
CA ASN A 93 -13.65 -16.86 0.79
C ASN A 93 -12.62 -15.72 0.80
N LEU A 94 -11.35 -16.05 1.09
CA LEU A 94 -10.23 -15.13 1.01
C LEU A 94 -9.44 -15.29 -0.30
N PRO A 95 -9.33 -14.23 -1.12
CA PRO A 95 -8.58 -14.28 -2.37
C PRO A 95 -7.10 -13.98 -2.11
N LEU A 96 -6.37 -14.90 -1.47
CA LEU A 96 -4.90 -14.88 -1.38
C LEU A 96 -4.27 -15.66 -2.55
N LYS A 97 -4.74 -15.40 -3.78
CA LYS A 97 -4.56 -16.36 -4.90
C LYS A 97 -3.33 -16.12 -5.79
N ARG A 98 -2.56 -15.01 -5.67
CA ARG A 98 -1.63 -14.65 -6.76
C ARG A 98 -0.16 -14.36 -6.45
N CYS A 99 0.22 -13.85 -5.27
CA CYS A 99 1.59 -14.06 -4.80
C CYS A 99 1.90 -15.56 -4.59
N PHE A 100 0.83 -16.34 -4.43
CA PHE A 100 0.82 -17.68 -3.86
C PHE A 100 0.23 -18.69 -4.84
N ARG A 101 0.80 -18.82 -6.05
CA ARG A 101 0.29 -19.76 -7.07
C ARG A 101 0.08 -21.18 -6.47
N LYS A 102 -1.17 -21.66 -6.62
CA LYS A 102 -1.77 -22.93 -6.16
C LYS A 102 -2.00 -23.04 -4.66
N ILE A 103 -3.20 -22.72 -4.17
CA ILE A 103 -3.83 -23.44 -3.05
C ILE A 103 -5.36 -23.49 -3.26
N ASP A 104 -5.87 -24.72 -3.40
CA ASP A 104 -7.21 -25.12 -2.93
C ASP A 104 -7.00 -25.70 -1.53
N GLY A 105 -7.79 -25.30 -0.53
CA GLY A 105 -7.73 -25.92 0.79
C GLY A 105 -8.24 -25.04 1.93
N ASP A 106 -8.93 -25.68 2.86
CA ASP A 106 -9.55 -25.12 4.05
C ASP A 106 -8.54 -24.58 5.07
N TYR A 107 -9.05 -23.67 5.92
CA TYR A 107 -8.30 -22.74 6.75
C TYR A 107 -7.65 -23.40 7.97
N ASP A 108 -6.37 -23.76 7.82
CA ASP A 108 -5.42 -23.85 8.93
C ASP A 108 -4.25 -22.89 8.66
N ASN A 109 -4.11 -21.88 9.52
CA ASN A 109 -3.08 -20.84 9.53
C ASN A 109 -2.45 -20.55 8.16
N ILE A 110 -2.93 -19.52 7.47
CA ILE A 110 -2.43 -19.05 6.17
C ILE A 110 -0.90 -19.11 6.05
N VAL A 111 -0.14 -18.72 7.07
CA VAL A 111 1.33 -18.85 7.03
C VAL A 111 1.85 -20.29 7.13
N LYS A 112 1.22 -21.16 7.94
CA LYS A 112 1.57 -22.59 8.06
C LYS A 112 1.12 -23.38 6.82
N GLY A 113 -0.05 -23.08 6.26
CA GLY A 113 -0.56 -23.69 5.03
C GLY A 113 0.15 -23.21 3.76
N LEU A 114 0.58 -21.95 3.70
CA LEU A 114 1.23 -21.35 2.52
C LEU A 114 2.73 -21.67 2.39
N ARG A 115 3.37 -22.32 3.37
CA ARG A 115 4.84 -22.55 3.41
C ARG A 115 5.63 -21.30 3.01
N LEU A 116 5.17 -20.12 3.42
CA LEU A 116 5.74 -18.87 2.97
C LEU A 116 7.06 -18.63 3.65
N LYS A 117 8.16 -18.76 2.93
CA LYS A 117 9.46 -18.41 3.50
C LYS A 117 9.53 -16.90 3.70
N PRO A 118 10.09 -16.41 4.81
CA PRO A 118 10.38 -14.98 5.03
C PRO A 118 11.05 -14.29 3.83
N ASP A 119 11.97 -14.99 3.15
CA ASP A 119 12.66 -14.49 1.95
C ASP A 119 11.69 -14.15 0.81
N SER A 120 10.64 -14.95 0.62
CA SER A 120 9.61 -14.70 -0.40
C SER A 120 8.81 -13.44 -0.08
N MET A 121 8.54 -13.16 1.20
CA MET A 121 7.87 -11.91 1.59
C MET A 121 8.75 -10.69 1.32
N GLY A 122 10.06 -10.79 1.64
CA GLY A 122 11.02 -9.74 1.32
C GLY A 122 11.08 -9.40 -0.18
N LEU A 123 11.02 -10.42 -1.05
CA LEU A 123 10.97 -10.23 -2.50
C LEU A 123 9.67 -9.54 -2.97
N CYS A 124 8.52 -9.95 -2.44
CA CYS A 124 7.24 -9.29 -2.72
C CYS A 124 7.26 -7.81 -2.31
N LEU A 125 7.77 -7.51 -1.11
CA LEU A 125 7.97 -6.14 -0.62
C LEU A 125 8.94 -5.36 -1.52
N GLY A 126 10.04 -5.99 -1.93
CA GLY A 126 10.98 -5.48 -2.92
C GLY A 126 10.31 -5.00 -4.20
N ARG A 127 9.43 -5.83 -4.77
CA ARG A 127 8.70 -5.49 -5.99
C ARG A 127 7.75 -4.32 -5.81
N VAL A 128 6.99 -4.29 -4.72
CA VAL A 128 6.11 -3.16 -4.37
C VAL A 128 6.91 -1.88 -4.22
N ALA A 129 8.00 -1.93 -3.47
CA ALA A 129 8.84 -0.77 -3.19
C ALA A 129 9.53 -0.25 -4.47
N TYR A 130 9.95 -1.14 -5.36
CA TYR A 130 10.49 -0.80 -6.68
C TYR A 130 9.47 -0.05 -7.55
N GLY A 131 8.26 -0.60 -7.70
CA GLY A 131 7.20 0.05 -8.49
C GLY A 131 6.82 1.42 -7.94
N CYS A 132 6.73 1.54 -6.61
CA CYS A 132 6.45 2.82 -5.95
C CYS A 132 7.58 3.84 -6.12
N ASP A 133 8.84 3.42 -6.07
CA ASP A 133 10.01 4.29 -6.31
C ASP A 133 10.05 4.81 -7.73
N LYS A 134 9.81 3.96 -8.73
CA LYS A 134 9.72 4.37 -10.13
C LYS A 134 8.62 5.40 -10.33
N PHE A 135 7.41 5.10 -9.85
CA PHE A 135 6.30 6.05 -9.88
C PHE A 135 6.68 7.38 -9.21
N LEU A 136 7.27 7.32 -8.02
CA LEU A 136 7.65 8.51 -7.27
C LEU A 136 8.73 9.34 -8.00
N LYS A 137 9.73 8.71 -8.61
CA LYS A 137 10.77 9.38 -9.41
C LYS A 137 10.18 10.17 -10.57
N HIS A 138 9.12 9.67 -11.21
CA HIS A 138 8.37 10.46 -12.19
C HIS A 138 7.62 11.62 -11.53
N MET A 139 6.96 11.39 -10.40
CA MET A 139 6.11 12.41 -9.75
C MET A 139 6.89 13.56 -9.09
N LYS A 140 8.13 13.32 -8.69
CA LYS A 140 9.02 14.28 -8.04
C LYS A 140 9.42 15.40 -9.00
N ILE A 141 9.36 16.64 -8.53
CA ILE A 141 10.21 17.70 -9.05
C ILE A 141 11.52 17.59 -8.26
N PRO A 142 12.68 17.43 -8.92
CA PRO A 142 13.97 17.47 -8.23
C PRO A 142 14.06 18.71 -7.32
N ASP A 143 14.64 18.53 -6.13
CA ASP A 143 14.89 19.58 -5.12
C ASP A 143 13.68 20.27 -4.47
N GLU A 144 12.47 20.13 -5.05
CA GLU A 144 11.24 20.70 -4.48
C GLU A 144 10.36 19.66 -3.78
N TYR A 145 10.64 18.37 -3.98
CA TYR A 145 9.85 17.31 -3.38
C TYR A 145 10.05 17.21 -1.87
N LYS A 146 8.98 17.47 -1.12
CA LYS A 146 8.95 17.29 0.34
C LYS A 146 8.36 15.93 0.69
N SER A 147 9.23 15.02 1.11
CA SER A 147 8.83 13.76 1.75
C SER A 147 7.98 14.04 2.99
N ALA A 148 7.00 13.18 3.25
CA ALA A 148 6.26 13.20 4.50
C ALA A 148 7.09 12.68 5.68
N TYR A 149 8.10 11.86 5.41
CA TYR A 149 9.00 11.30 6.42
C TYR A 149 10.32 12.05 6.41
N SER A 150 10.79 12.46 7.59
CA SER A 150 12.08 13.11 7.77
C SER A 150 13.22 12.12 7.55
N SER A 151 14.45 12.63 7.41
CA SER A 151 15.66 11.80 7.39
C SER A 151 15.93 11.06 8.70
N LYS A 152 15.18 11.36 9.78
CA LYS A 152 15.24 10.63 11.04
C LYS A 152 14.35 9.39 11.06
N ALA A 153 13.37 9.27 10.16
CA ALA A 153 12.47 8.13 10.09
C ALA A 153 13.12 7.00 9.27
N THR A 154 14.03 6.27 9.90
CA THR A 154 14.80 5.18 9.28
C THR A 154 14.43 3.83 9.86
N TRP A 155 14.80 2.74 9.18
CA TRP A 155 14.64 1.39 9.72
C TRP A 155 15.33 1.26 11.08
N GLU A 156 16.58 1.71 11.16
CA GLU A 156 17.44 1.61 12.35
C GLU A 156 16.84 2.34 13.55
N SER A 157 16.30 3.53 13.34
CA SER A 157 15.71 4.34 14.40
C SER A 157 14.30 3.92 14.83
N SER A 158 13.54 3.28 13.93
CA SER A 158 12.10 3.08 14.11
C SER A 158 11.68 1.63 14.22
N CYS A 159 12.35 0.73 13.51
CA CYS A 159 11.93 -0.66 13.34
C CYS A 159 12.94 -1.66 13.90
N ALA A 160 14.23 -1.35 13.99
CA ALA A 160 15.25 -2.35 14.35
C ALA A 160 15.05 -2.96 15.75
N GLN A 161 14.57 -2.18 16.71
CA GLN A 161 14.29 -2.65 18.07
C GLN A 161 12.96 -3.43 18.17
N ASP A 162 11.96 -3.02 17.38
CA ASP A 162 10.66 -3.69 17.29
C ASP A 162 10.20 -3.77 15.82
N PRO A 163 10.68 -4.78 15.07
CA PRO A 163 10.33 -4.93 13.66
C PRO A 163 8.83 -5.17 13.45
N GLU A 164 8.15 -5.72 14.45
CA GLU A 164 6.72 -6.03 14.38
C GLU A 164 5.88 -4.74 14.35
N ALA A 165 6.28 -3.68 15.06
CA ALA A 165 5.61 -2.38 14.98
C ALA A 165 5.56 -1.84 13.54
N CYS A 166 6.66 -1.94 12.78
CA CYS A 166 6.68 -1.54 11.37
C CYS A 166 5.93 -2.51 10.46
N ALA A 167 5.91 -3.81 10.79
CA ALA A 167 5.06 -4.77 10.10
C ALA A 167 3.58 -4.43 10.25
N VAL A 168 3.13 -4.07 11.46
CA VAL A 168 1.77 -3.60 11.75
C VAL A 168 1.42 -2.37 10.93
N VAL A 169 2.33 -1.40 10.81
CA VAL A 169 2.13 -0.23 9.94
C VAL A 169 1.96 -0.67 8.49
N PHE A 170 2.88 -1.49 7.97
CA PHE A 170 2.85 -1.92 6.57
C PHE A 170 1.54 -2.65 6.20
N VAL A 171 1.17 -3.69 6.95
CA VAL A 171 -0.08 -4.43 6.69
C VAL A 171 -1.30 -3.52 6.87
N GLY A 172 -1.21 -2.57 7.80
CA GLY A 172 -2.25 -1.61 8.06
C GLY A 172 -2.51 -0.65 6.89
N ILE A 173 -1.45 -0.26 6.18
CA ILE A 173 -1.54 0.69 5.05
C ILE A 173 -1.64 0.00 3.69
N ALA A 174 -1.49 -1.33 3.62
CA ALA A 174 -1.57 -2.09 2.37
C ALA A 174 -2.87 -1.81 1.57
N PRO A 175 -4.08 -1.72 2.17
CA PRO A 175 -5.29 -1.34 1.43
C PRO A 175 -5.24 0.07 0.89
N MET A 176 -4.62 1.02 1.61
CA MET A 176 -4.43 2.40 1.16
C MET A 176 -3.49 2.45 -0.05
N LEU A 177 -2.39 1.70 -0.01
CA LEU A 177 -1.45 1.58 -1.13
C LEU A 177 -2.13 0.94 -2.36
N TYR A 178 -2.79 -0.21 -2.17
CA TYR A 178 -3.50 -0.93 -3.24
C TYR A 178 -4.54 -0.03 -3.91
N THR A 179 -5.48 0.50 -3.13
CA THR A 179 -6.59 1.30 -3.67
C THR A 179 -6.09 2.59 -4.27
N GLY A 180 -5.16 3.29 -3.62
CA GLY A 180 -4.61 4.54 -4.15
C GLY A 180 -3.95 4.35 -5.53
N LEU A 181 -3.09 3.34 -5.67
CA LEU A 181 -2.42 3.03 -6.94
C LEU A 181 -3.41 2.54 -7.99
N ARG A 182 -4.34 1.66 -7.62
CA ARG A 182 -5.37 1.15 -8.53
C ARG A 182 -6.30 2.26 -9.02
N SER A 183 -6.73 3.17 -8.14
CA SER A 183 -7.54 4.34 -8.49
C SER A 183 -6.84 5.24 -9.50
N LEU A 184 -5.54 5.47 -9.32
CA LEU A 184 -4.74 6.26 -10.26
C LEU A 184 -4.62 5.59 -11.61
N LYS A 185 -4.40 4.28 -11.63
CA LYS A 185 -4.28 3.49 -12.86
C LYS A 185 -5.59 3.51 -13.65
N ASP A 186 -6.71 3.20 -12.99
CA ASP A 186 -8.06 3.25 -13.56
C ASP A 186 -8.41 4.65 -14.11
N ALA A 187 -8.11 5.71 -13.36
CA ALA A 187 -8.37 7.07 -13.83
C ALA A 187 -7.47 7.51 -14.99
N THR A 188 -6.25 6.97 -15.05
CA THR A 188 -5.30 7.25 -16.14
C THR A 188 -5.72 6.52 -17.41
N GLU A 189 -6.08 5.23 -17.30
CA GLU A 189 -6.57 4.43 -18.42
C GLU A 189 -7.82 5.03 -19.04
N ALA A 190 -8.80 5.44 -18.22
CA ALA A 190 -10.01 6.11 -18.70
C ALA A 190 -9.70 7.42 -19.44
N ALA A 191 -8.77 8.24 -18.92
CA ALA A 191 -8.38 9.49 -19.56
C ALA A 191 -7.51 9.30 -20.81
N ASN A 192 -6.91 8.12 -20.99
CA ASN A 192 -6.09 7.76 -22.14
C ASN A 192 -6.91 7.16 -23.28
N ALA A 193 -8.05 6.53 -22.95
CA ALA A 193 -8.95 5.94 -23.94
C ALA A 193 -9.62 7.01 -24.84
N ASP A 194 -9.90 8.19 -24.31
CA ASP A 194 -10.39 9.34 -25.07
C ASP A 194 -9.72 10.63 -24.63
N GLU A 195 -8.81 11.14 -25.46
CA GLU A 195 -8.12 12.41 -25.18
C GLU A 195 -9.08 13.61 -25.16
N LYS A 196 -10.25 13.54 -25.78
CA LYS A 196 -11.23 14.64 -25.79
C LYS A 196 -12.15 14.60 -24.57
N ASP A 197 -12.15 13.53 -23.78
CA ASP A 197 -12.95 13.41 -22.57
C ASP A 197 -12.36 14.25 -21.42
N GLU A 198 -12.79 15.51 -21.36
CA GLU A 198 -12.45 16.41 -20.25
C GLU A 198 -13.02 15.94 -18.90
N GLY A 199 -14.06 15.10 -18.91
CA GLY A 199 -14.61 14.44 -17.72
C GLY A 199 -13.61 13.45 -17.11
N ALA A 200 -13.07 12.55 -17.93
CA ALA A 200 -12.04 11.59 -17.52
C ALA A 200 -10.76 12.30 -17.04
N ARG A 201 -10.30 13.32 -17.77
CA ARG A 201 -9.15 14.16 -17.33
C ARG A 201 -9.41 14.87 -16.01
N ARG A 202 -10.62 15.39 -15.81
CA ARG A 202 -11.04 16.00 -14.54
C ARG A 202 -11.11 14.97 -13.42
N ARG A 203 -11.53 13.73 -13.70
CA ARG A 203 -11.52 12.61 -12.74
C ARG A 203 -10.09 12.28 -12.31
N LEU A 204 -9.14 12.12 -13.23
CA LEU A 204 -7.73 11.88 -12.90
C LEU A 204 -7.15 12.98 -11.98
N ARG A 205 -7.43 14.26 -12.28
CA ARG A 205 -7.01 15.38 -11.42
C ARG A 205 -7.61 15.30 -10.00
N LYS A 206 -8.87 14.88 -9.89
CA LYS A 206 -9.57 14.69 -8.60
C LYS A 206 -9.00 13.51 -7.80
N VAL A 207 -8.72 12.39 -8.46
CA VAL A 207 -8.09 11.21 -7.84
C VAL A 207 -6.69 11.56 -7.35
N LEU A 208 -5.85 12.19 -8.18
CA LEU A 208 -4.50 12.62 -7.78
C LEU A 208 -4.52 13.49 -6.51
N ARG A 209 -5.49 14.41 -6.40
CA ARG A 209 -5.68 15.22 -5.19
C ARG A 209 -6.10 14.36 -3.99
N ALA A 210 -7.05 13.45 -4.20
CA ALA A 210 -7.57 12.57 -3.15
C ALA A 210 -6.51 11.62 -2.59
N VAL A 211 -5.53 11.21 -3.41
CA VAL A 211 -4.46 10.29 -2.99
C VAL A 211 -3.21 11.02 -2.46
N GLY A 212 -3.26 12.34 -2.28
CA GLY A 212 -2.22 13.12 -1.58
C GLY A 212 -1.34 14.00 -2.48
N TYR A 213 -1.42 13.85 -3.81
CA TYR A 213 -0.67 14.67 -4.77
C TYR A 213 -1.42 15.97 -5.10
N ARG A 214 -1.37 16.94 -4.18
CA ARG A 214 -1.87 18.32 -4.42
C ARG A 214 -0.97 19.05 -5.41
N ARG A 215 -1.51 20.07 -6.11
CA ARG A 215 -0.78 20.85 -7.14
C ARG A 215 0.54 21.43 -6.65
N SER A 216 0.61 21.91 -5.40
CA SER A 216 1.83 22.47 -4.80
C SER A 216 2.87 21.43 -4.38
N LYS A 217 2.57 20.13 -4.50
CA LYS A 217 3.43 19.02 -4.03
C LYS A 217 3.75 18.03 -5.15
N ARG A 218 3.59 18.44 -6.42
CA ARG A 218 3.80 17.60 -7.60
C ARG A 218 4.21 18.46 -8.79
N ARG A 219 4.79 17.83 -9.82
CA ARG A 219 5.10 18.48 -11.10
C ARG A 219 3.91 19.25 -11.68
N SER A 220 4.15 20.46 -12.19
CA SER A 220 3.17 21.22 -12.96
C SER A 220 2.83 20.47 -14.26
N ASN A 221 1.59 20.58 -14.73
CA ASN A 221 1.16 20.04 -16.03
C ASN A 221 1.41 18.53 -16.25
N ILE A 222 1.05 17.71 -15.25
CA ILE A 222 0.95 16.25 -15.42
C ILE A 222 -0.05 15.92 -16.54
N SER A 223 0.47 15.45 -17.67
CA SER A 223 -0.33 14.95 -18.80
C SER A 223 -0.78 13.50 -18.57
N VAL A 224 -1.76 13.05 -19.35
CA VAL A 224 -2.23 11.66 -19.28
C VAL A 224 -1.14 10.67 -19.72
N PRO A 225 -0.43 10.87 -20.86
CA PRO A 225 0.67 9.98 -21.25
C PRO A 225 1.78 9.91 -20.19
N PHE A 226 2.08 11.04 -19.54
CA PHE A 226 3.04 11.08 -18.45
C PHE A 226 2.60 10.21 -17.27
N MET A 227 1.32 10.27 -16.87
CA MET A 227 0.79 9.42 -15.81
C MET A 227 0.82 7.93 -16.17
N SER A 228 0.51 7.61 -17.43
CA SER A 228 0.56 6.24 -17.92
C SER A 228 1.97 5.67 -17.81
N GLN A 229 2.96 6.45 -18.25
CA GLN A 229 4.37 6.11 -18.08
C GLN A 229 4.78 5.99 -16.61
N ALA A 230 4.40 6.95 -15.76
CA ALA A 230 4.75 6.95 -14.35
C ALA A 230 4.22 5.72 -13.60
N LEU A 231 3.05 5.22 -13.99
CA LEU A 231 2.43 4.03 -13.41
C LEU A 231 2.85 2.72 -14.10
N GLY A 232 3.75 2.77 -15.09
CA GLY A 232 4.16 1.61 -15.89
C GLY A 232 4.75 0.47 -15.05
N ASP A 233 5.61 0.79 -14.08
CA ASP A 233 6.21 -0.18 -13.15
C ASP A 233 5.27 -0.59 -12.00
N VAL A 234 4.10 0.05 -11.87
CA VAL A 234 3.02 -0.40 -10.98
C VAL A 234 2.13 -1.35 -11.76
N ASP A 235 2.70 -2.51 -12.08
CA ASP A 235 2.05 -3.53 -12.89
C ASP A 235 0.95 -4.28 -12.11
N LYS A 236 0.36 -5.28 -12.76
CA LYS A 236 -0.68 -6.11 -12.14
C LYS A 236 -0.14 -6.87 -10.92
N ASP A 237 1.10 -7.34 -10.97
CA ASP A 237 1.68 -8.13 -9.89
C ASP A 237 1.92 -7.26 -8.65
N VAL A 238 2.35 -6.01 -8.79
CA VAL A 238 2.45 -5.05 -7.66
C VAL A 238 1.09 -4.86 -6.98
N LEU A 239 0.03 -4.70 -7.78
CA LEU A 239 -1.33 -4.53 -7.26
C LEU A 239 -1.85 -5.80 -6.61
N ASP A 240 -1.60 -6.97 -7.20
CA ASP A 240 -1.99 -8.27 -6.65
C ASP A 240 -1.24 -8.53 -5.32
N ILE A 241 0.06 -8.20 -5.23
CA ILE A 241 0.84 -8.27 -3.97
C ILE A 241 0.22 -7.39 -2.88
N LEU A 242 -0.06 -6.13 -3.19
CA LEU A 242 -0.65 -5.20 -2.23
C LEU A 242 -2.04 -5.63 -1.79
N TYR A 243 -2.82 -6.21 -2.70
CA TYR A 243 -4.13 -6.76 -2.40
C TYR A 243 -4.06 -7.99 -1.49
N ASP A 244 -3.10 -8.88 -1.72
CA ASP A 244 -2.84 -10.03 -0.85
C ASP A 244 -2.46 -9.59 0.57
N PHE A 245 -1.59 -8.57 0.72
CA PHE A 245 -1.29 -7.98 2.03
C PHE A 245 -2.48 -7.23 2.63
N ALA A 246 -3.30 -6.56 1.82
CA ALA A 246 -4.56 -5.95 2.26
C ALA A 246 -5.59 -7.00 2.71
N GLY A 247 -5.45 -8.24 2.27
CA GLY A 247 -6.22 -9.37 2.74
C GLY A 247 -6.03 -9.65 4.23
N PHE A 248 -4.97 -9.15 4.89
CA PHE A 248 -4.70 -9.40 6.30
C PHE A 248 -5.82 -8.94 7.27
N TRP A 249 -6.52 -7.85 6.94
CA TRP A 249 -7.64 -7.32 7.73
C TRP A 249 -8.77 -8.32 7.94
N ALA A 250 -8.79 -9.34 7.11
CA ALA A 250 -9.61 -10.52 7.30
C ALA A 250 -9.54 -11.16 8.68
N PHE A 251 -8.37 -11.05 9.28
CA PHE A 251 -8.01 -11.83 10.43
C PHE A 251 -8.10 -11.02 11.74
N TYR A 252 -8.53 -9.75 11.68
CA TYR A 252 -8.50 -8.79 12.81
C TYR A 252 -9.70 -7.85 12.82
#